data_AF-A0A5E4QV05-F1
#
_entry.id   AF-A0A5E4QV05-F1
#
_cell.length_a   1.000
_cell.length_b   1.000
_cell.length_c   1.000
_cell.angle_alpha   90.00
_cell.angle_beta   90.00
_cell.angle_gamma   90.00
#
_symmetry.space_group_name_H-M   'P 1'
#
loop_
_entity.id
_entity.type
_entity.pdbx_description
1 polymer ?
#
loop_
_entity_poly.entity_id
_entity_poly.type
_entity_poly.pdbx_seq_one_letter_code
_entity_poly.pdbx_strand_id
1 'polypeptide(L)' 'MAAPNNTSNDYGQRIVAVCQWKRVTKFIRIGIADKNDNPPYFDKDLYEAEVDENEDIQHTHVNVQVQEAPCNM' A
#
# COMPACT_ATOMS: atom_id res chain seq x y z
N MET A 1 -10.82 -0.41 -6.56
CA MET A 1 -10.39 0.90 -7.11
C MET A 1 -9.60 1.60 -6.02
N ALA A 2 -8.49 2.25 -6.40
CA ALA A 2 -7.29 2.60 -5.60
C ALA A 2 -6.36 1.41 -5.30
N ALA A 3 -5.03 1.51 -5.46
CA ALA A 3 -4.22 2.73 -5.44
C ALA A 3 -3.47 3.08 -6.75
N PRO A 4 -3.54 4.35 -7.21
CA PRO A 4 -2.61 4.94 -8.16
C PRO A 4 -1.45 5.59 -7.39
N ASN A 5 -0.56 4.78 -6.84
CA ASN A 5 0.69 5.24 -6.24
C ASN A 5 1.81 4.35 -6.74
N ASN A 6 2.25 4.63 -7.97
CA ASN A 6 3.53 4.19 -8.48
C ASN A 6 4.65 4.91 -7.71
N THR A 7 4.80 4.64 -6.42
CA THR A 7 6.01 4.96 -5.66
C THR A 7 7.07 3.93 -6.04
N SER A 8 7.53 4.05 -7.29
CA SER A 8 8.64 3.30 -7.84
C SER A 8 9.90 3.68 -7.08
N ASN A 9 10.30 2.85 -6.12
CA ASN A 9 11.63 2.94 -5.55
C ASN A 9 12.62 2.52 -6.64
N ASP A 10 13.15 3.49 -7.39
CA ASP A 10 14.19 3.29 -8.41
C ASP A 10 15.56 3.23 -7.72
N TYR A 11 16.03 2.02 -7.44
CA TYR A 11 17.37 1.81 -6.88
C TYR A 11 18.39 1.67 -8.02
N GLY A 12 19.26 2.67 -8.15
CA GLY A 12 20.39 2.64 -9.07
C GLY A 12 21.58 1.88 -8.47
N GLN A 13 21.91 0.72 -9.02
CA GLN A 13 23.06 -0.08 -8.60
C GLN A 13 24.22 0.02 -9.60
N ARG A 14 25.44 0.19 -9.07
CA ARG A 14 26.68 0.27 -9.86
C ARG A 14 27.44 -1.05 -9.82
N ILE A 15 27.44 -1.79 -10.92
CA ILE A 15 28.18 -3.05 -11.03
C ILE A 15 29.55 -2.77 -11.64
N VAL A 16 30.59 -3.33 -11.02
CA VAL A 16 31.98 -3.22 -11.46
C VAL A 16 32.50 -4.60 -11.83
N ALA A 17 32.85 -4.77 -13.11
CA ALA A 17 33.57 -5.94 -13.59
C ALA A 17 35.06 -5.63 -13.65
N VAL A 18 35.89 -6.51 -13.09
CA VAL A 18 37.36 -6.37 -13.08
C VAL A 18 37.95 -7.58 -13.78
N CYS A 19 38.72 -7.35 -14.83
CA CYS A 19 39.66 -8.30 -15.39
C CYS A 19 41.07 -7.76 -15.15
N GLN A 20 42.09 -8.61 -15.17
CA GLN A 20 43.46 -8.37 -14.68
C GLN A 20 44.00 -6.93 -14.81
N TRP A 21 43.73 -6.24 -15.93
CA TRP A 21 44.17 -4.85 -16.16
C TRP A 21 43.05 -3.89 -16.60
N LYS A 22 41.79 -4.33 -16.61
CA LYS A 22 40.66 -3.52 -17.07
C LYS A 22 39.52 -3.52 -16.06
N ARG A 23 38.95 -2.33 -15.82
CA ARG A 23 37.72 -2.15 -15.04
C ARG A 23 36.62 -1.62 -15.94
N VAL A 24 35.46 -2.27 -15.88
CA VAL A 24 34.25 -1.85 -16.60
C VAL A 24 33.16 -1.61 -15.56
N THR A 25 32.44 -0.50 -15.70
CA THR A 25 31.36 -0.14 -14.78
C THR A 25 30.08 0.07 -15.56
N LYS A 26 28.96 -0.43 -15.01
CA LYS A 26 27.61 -0.24 -15.55
C LYS A 26 26.64 0.14 -14.44
N PHE A 27 25.72 1.03 -14.78
CA PHE A 27 24.60 1.41 -13.92
C PHE A 27 23.38 0.61 -14.34
N ILE A 28 22.71 0.00 -13.37
CA ILE A 28 21.48 -0.75 -13.55
C ILE A 28 20.41 -0.10 -12.69
N ARG A 29 19.21 0.06 -13.26
CA ARG A 29 18.03 0.53 -12.54
C ARG A 29 17.23 -0.67 -12.07
N ILE A 30 16.87 -0.68 -10.80
CA ILE A 30 16.04 -1.71 -10.18
C ILE A 30 14.77 -1.03 -9.73
N GLY A 31 13.66 -1.34 -10.41
CA GLY A 31 12.34 -0.94 -9.95
C GLY A 31 11.76 -2.04 -9.07
N ILE A 32 11.35 -1.68 -7.86
CA ILE A 32 10.53 -2.55 -7.02
C ILE A 32 9.07 -2.16 -7.25
N ALA A 33 8.28 -3.10 -7.76
CA ALA A 33 6.83 -2.92 -7.87
C ALA A 33 6.22 -3.09 -6.49
N ASP A 34 5.38 -2.13 -6.10
CA ASP A 34 4.58 -2.27 -4.90
C ASP A 34 3.52 -3.35 -5.15
N LYS A 35 3.57 -4.41 -4.34
CA LYS A 35 2.53 -5.42 -4.31
C LYS A 35 1.69 -5.12 -3.08
N ASN A 36 0.37 -5.02 -3.27
CA ASN A 36 -0.55 -4.81 -2.16
C ASN A 36 -0.62 -6.09 -1.30
N ASP A 37 0.35 -6.23 -0.42
CA ASP A 37 0.43 -7.27 0.60
C ASP A 37 -0.21 -6.81 1.93
N ASN A 38 -0.84 -5.63 1.95
CA ASN A 38 -1.50 -5.08 3.13
C ASN A 38 -2.98 -5.46 3.10
N PRO A 39 -3.42 -6.46 3.90
CA PRO A 39 -4.82 -6.81 3.95
C PRO A 39 -5.63 -5.62 4.49
N PRO A 40 -6.81 -5.35 3.91
CA PRO A 40 -7.71 -4.34 4.47
C PRO A 40 -8.10 -4.73 5.90
N TYR A 41 -8.17 -3.74 6.80
CA TYR A 41 -8.66 -3.93 8.16
C TYR A 41 -9.79 -2.96 8.47
N PHE A 42 -10.63 -3.35 9.42
CA PHE A 42 -11.68 -2.52 9.98
C PHE A 42 -11.16 -1.84 11.25
N ASP A 43 -11.52 -0.58 11.46
CA ASP A 43 -11.10 0.15 12.67
C ASP A 43 -11.73 -0.39 13.96
N LYS A 44 -12.85 -1.11 13.84
CA LYS A 44 -13.54 -1.77 14.94
C LYS A 44 -13.81 -3.22 14.58
N ASP A 45 -13.65 -4.10 15.57
CA ASP A 45 -14.02 -5.52 15.46
C ASP A 45 -15.54 -5.72 15.37
N LEU A 46 -16.32 -4.77 15.91
CA LEU A 46 -17.77 -4.78 15.89
C LEU A 46 -18.32 -3.35 15.71
N TYR A 47 -19.25 -3.18 14.78
CA TYR A 47 -20.03 -1.96 14.60
C TYR A 47 -21.49 -2.26 14.97
N GLU A 48 -21.93 -1.70 16.09
CA GLU A 48 -23.33 -1.73 16.52
C GLU A 48 -23.99 -0.38 16.23
N ALA A 49 -25.24 -0.41 15.81
CA ALA A 49 -26.11 0.76 15.76
C ALA A 49 -27.49 0.42 16.30
N GLU A 50 -28.08 1.40 16.97
CA GLU A 50 -29.46 1.39 17.41
C GLU A 50 -30.27 2.29 16.47
N VAL A 51 -31.49 1.87 16.14
CA VAL A 51 -32.40 2.58 15.25
C VAL A 51 -33.74 2.74 15.97
N ASP A 52 -34.28 3.95 16.00
CA ASP A 52 -35.62 4.21 16.52
C ASP A 52 -36.68 3.81 15.48
N GLU A 53 -37.79 3.23 15.94
CA GLU A 53 -38.86 2.73 15.07
C GLU A 53 -39.60 3.83 14.30
N ASN A 54 -39.42 5.10 14.70
CA ASN A 54 -40.00 6.28 14.04
C ASN A 54 -39.03 6.98 13.08
N GLU A 55 -37.86 6.40 12.78
CA GLU A 55 -36.89 7.00 11.85
C GLU A 55 -37.37 6.95 10.38
N ASP A 56 -36.97 7.97 9.61
CA ASP A 56 -37.35 8.11 8.20
C ASP A 56 -36.66 7.05 7.31
N ILE A 57 -37.30 6.70 6.20
CA ILE A 57 -36.76 5.78 5.21
C ILE A 57 -35.54 6.46 4.56
N GLN A 58 -34.36 5.80 4.65
CA GLN A 58 -33.03 6.22 4.18
C GLN A 58 -32.08 6.85 5.24
N HIS A 59 -32.39 6.78 6.53
CA HIS A 59 -31.43 7.20 7.56
C HIS A 59 -30.21 6.25 7.64
N THR A 60 -29.01 6.78 7.39
CA THR A 60 -27.76 6.02 7.41
C THR A 60 -27.16 6.01 8.81
N HIS A 61 -27.18 4.86 9.48
CA HIS A 61 -26.81 4.75 10.90
C HIS A 61 -25.36 4.35 11.15
N VAL A 62 -24.77 3.55 10.28
CA VAL A 62 -23.37 3.12 10.40
C VAL A 62 -22.64 3.40 9.11
N ASN A 63 -21.53 4.12 9.24
CA ASN A 63 -20.56 4.25 8.18
C ASN A 63 -19.36 3.36 8.50
N VAL A 64 -19.17 2.30 7.72
CA VAL A 64 -18.03 1.39 7.86
C VAL A 64 -16.96 1.83 6.88
N GLN A 65 -15.80 2.22 7.40
CA GLN A 65 -14.62 2.48 6.60
C GLN A 65 -13.64 1.31 6.74
N VAL A 66 -12.95 1.01 5.64
CA VAL A 66 -11.94 -0.04 5.57
C VAL A 66 -10.64 0.62 5.16
N GLN A 67 -9.58 0.40 5.94
CA GLN A 67 -8.29 1.05 5.73
C GLN A 67 -7.21 0.01 5.41
N GLU A 68 -6.18 0.41 4.66
CA GLU A 68 -4.98 -0.40 4.45
C GLU A 68 -4.06 -0.24 5.65
N ALA A 69 -3.56 -1.34 6.21
CA ALA A 69 -2.68 -1.30 7.39
C ALA A 69 -1.48 -0.36 7.14
N PRO A 70 -1.13 0.56 8.05
CA PRO A 70 0.13 1.29 7.92
C PRO A 70 1.28 0.29 8.04
N CYS A 71 2.27 0.38 7.15
CA CYS A 71 3.50 -0.40 7.27
C CYS A 71 4.19 -0.01 8.58
N ASN A 72 3.99 -0.78 9.65
CA ASN A 72 4.61 -0.53 10.95
C ASN A 72 5.99 -1.22 11.03
N MET A 73 6.92 -0.45 11.60
CA MET A 73 8.38 -0.66 11.66
C MET A 73 8.80 -1.89 12.46
#